data_AF-A0A8J9WD86-F1
#
_entry.id   AF-A0A8J9WD86-F1
#
_cell.length_a   1.000
_cell.length_b   1.000
_cell.length_c   1.000
_cell.angle_alpha   90.00
_cell.angle_beta   90.00
_cell.angle_gamma   90.00
#
_symmetry.space_group_name_H-M   'P 1'
#
loop_
_entity.id
_entity.type
_entity.pdbx_description
1 polymer ?
#
loop_
_entity_poly.entity_id
_entity_poly.type
_entity_poly.pdbx_seq_one_letter_code
_entity_poly.pdbx_strand_id
1 'polypeptide(L)'
;MPPKKGAKGAAKGAAAKTEAKPAEKPAAKPAAKSAGKGKAAAKPTAKKDAKAPSKRPAPKSVKTVGQVTKAKAEALKAKKAVLRGVHDKRQKKIRTKVRFRRPKTLKTKRMPKYPRKSAPRLNKFDQYAIIKHPLTTESAMKKIEDNNTLVFIVDIKANKPKIKMAVKKLYDIEVAKVNTLIRPDGQKKAYVRLAPDYDALDVANKVTASFLIGII
;
A
#
# COMPACT_ATOMS: atom_id res chain seq x y z
N MET A 1 7.32 36.06 9.08
CA MET A 1 6.50 36.51 7.94
C MET A 1 7.21 36.15 6.63
N PRO A 2 6.48 35.69 5.59
CA PRO A 2 6.99 35.13 4.33
C PRO A 2 6.98 36.17 3.18
N PRO A 3 7.32 35.81 1.93
CA PRO A 3 6.29 35.22 1.07
C PRO A 3 6.71 33.97 0.28
N LYS A 4 5.70 33.12 0.11
CA LYS A 4 5.61 31.98 -0.82
C LYS A 4 5.73 32.46 -2.28
N LYS A 5 6.20 31.57 -3.16
CA LYS A 5 5.49 31.26 -4.41
C LYS A 5 5.83 29.84 -4.84
N GLY A 6 4.83 28.97 -4.78
CA GLY A 6 4.81 27.73 -5.52
C GLY A 6 4.08 27.93 -6.84
N ALA A 7 4.43 27.12 -7.83
CA ALA A 7 3.64 26.80 -9.02
C ALA A 7 4.22 25.49 -9.59
N LYS A 8 3.50 24.59 -10.24
CA LYS A 8 2.10 24.14 -10.29
C LYS A 8 2.14 23.05 -11.38
N GLY A 9 1.34 21.99 -11.25
CA GLY A 9 0.99 21.10 -12.36
C GLY A 9 2.02 20.00 -12.66
N ALA A 10 1.67 18.84 -13.19
CA ALA A 10 0.38 18.25 -13.49
C ALA A 10 0.64 16.74 -13.70
N ALA A 11 -0.33 15.91 -13.32
CA ALA A 11 -0.38 14.54 -13.79
C ALA A 11 -0.76 14.50 -15.28
N LYS A 12 -0.21 13.55 -16.05
CA LYS A 12 -0.92 12.78 -17.10
C LYS A 12 0.00 11.74 -17.77
N GLY A 13 -0.59 10.61 -18.15
CA GLY A 13 0.02 9.52 -18.91
C GLY A 13 -0.14 8.17 -18.21
N ALA A 14 -1.35 7.65 -18.04
CA ALA A 14 -2.01 6.74 -19.00
C ALA A 14 -1.18 5.48 -19.29
N ALA A 15 -1.46 4.40 -18.54
CA ALA A 15 -1.12 3.04 -18.94
C ALA A 15 -2.41 2.22 -18.91
N ALA A 16 -2.84 1.81 -20.09
CA ALA A 16 -3.99 0.97 -20.34
C ALA A 16 -3.88 -0.37 -19.59
N LYS A 17 -5.00 -0.83 -19.02
CA LYS A 17 -5.19 -2.23 -18.64
C LYS A 17 -6.01 -2.90 -19.73
N THR A 18 -5.39 -3.78 -20.49
CA THR A 18 -6.06 -4.87 -21.19
C THR A 18 -6.26 -6.03 -20.22
N GLU A 19 -7.43 -6.64 -20.34
CA GLU A 19 -7.95 -7.73 -19.54
C GLU A 19 -7.24 -9.05 -19.88
N ALA A 20 -6.91 -9.85 -18.86
CA ALA A 20 -6.64 -11.27 -19.03
C ALA A 20 -7.01 -12.02 -17.74
N LYS A 21 -7.95 -12.95 -17.87
CA LYS A 21 -8.51 -13.86 -16.86
C LYS A 21 -7.60 -15.09 -16.71
N PRO A 22 -7.47 -15.70 -15.51
CA PRO A 22 -7.59 -17.17 -15.43
C PRO A 22 -8.34 -17.60 -14.14
N ALA A 23 -9.41 -18.40 -14.22
CA ALA A 23 -9.43 -19.87 -14.35
C ALA A 23 -8.90 -20.61 -13.09
N GLU A 24 -9.80 -21.42 -12.50
CA GLU A 24 -9.79 -22.03 -11.17
C GLU A 24 -9.58 -23.55 -11.24
N LYS A 25 -8.76 -24.14 -10.32
CA LYS A 25 -9.00 -25.43 -9.59
C LYS A 25 -7.81 -25.83 -8.66
N PRO A 26 -7.95 -26.76 -7.68
CA PRO A 26 -7.93 -26.44 -6.23
C PRO A 26 -6.79 -27.10 -5.43
N ALA A 27 -6.61 -26.69 -4.16
CA ALA A 27 -5.62 -27.25 -3.22
C ALA A 27 -6.25 -28.20 -2.18
N ALA A 28 -5.66 -29.38 -2.03
CA ALA A 28 -5.93 -30.39 -0.99
C ALA A 28 -4.88 -30.32 0.16
N LYS A 29 -5.30 -30.68 1.39
CA LYS A 29 -4.47 -30.84 2.61
C LYS A 29 -3.53 -32.07 2.51
N PRO A 30 -2.53 -32.21 3.40
CA PRO A 30 -2.72 -33.09 4.58
C PRO A 30 -1.97 -32.66 5.86
N ALA A 31 -2.20 -33.43 6.93
CA ALA A 31 -1.86 -33.16 8.33
C ALA A 31 -0.80 -34.12 8.93
N ALA A 32 -0.22 -33.67 10.06
CA ALA A 32 0.16 -34.41 11.29
C ALA A 32 1.53 -35.13 11.47
N LYS A 33 1.95 -35.06 12.77
CA LYS A 33 2.94 -35.84 13.57
C LYS A 33 4.41 -35.36 13.55
N SER A 34 5.22 -35.42 14.61
CA SER A 34 5.11 -35.56 16.08
C SER A 34 6.53 -35.41 16.68
N ALA A 35 6.64 -35.35 18.01
CA ALA A 35 7.79 -35.02 18.87
C ALA A 35 9.11 -35.81 18.70
N GLY A 36 10.22 -35.27 19.23
CA GLY A 36 11.46 -36.02 19.53
C GLY A 36 12.67 -35.15 19.86
N LYS A 37 13.50 -35.56 20.82
CA LYS A 37 14.41 -34.74 21.66
C LYS A 37 15.85 -35.25 21.59
N GLY A 38 16.84 -34.36 21.38
CA GLY A 38 18.18 -34.39 22.02
C GLY A 38 19.34 -35.27 21.49
N LYS A 39 20.58 -34.76 21.76
CA LYS A 39 21.95 -35.34 21.67
C LYS A 39 22.61 -35.42 20.29
N ALA A 40 23.91 -35.24 20.08
CA ALA A 40 25.07 -34.86 20.90
C ALA A 40 26.25 -34.46 19.97
N ALA A 41 27.28 -33.86 20.55
CA ALA A 41 28.52 -33.42 19.92
C ALA A 41 29.44 -34.56 19.44
N ALA A 42 30.26 -34.29 18.41
CA ALA A 42 31.52 -34.97 18.16
C ALA A 42 32.50 -34.06 17.37
N LYS A 43 33.72 -33.89 17.89
CA LYS A 43 34.89 -33.27 17.24
C LYS A 43 35.84 -34.39 16.72
N PRO A 44 36.82 -34.08 15.86
CA PRO A 44 37.33 -34.93 14.77
C PRO A 44 38.48 -35.86 15.15
N THR A 45 38.71 -36.90 14.34
CA THR A 45 39.92 -37.73 14.37
C THR A 45 40.78 -37.50 13.13
N ALA A 46 42.07 -37.28 13.40
CA ALA A 46 43.15 -37.11 12.44
C ALA A 46 43.63 -38.47 11.90
N LYS A 47 44.10 -38.49 10.65
CA LYS A 47 45.02 -39.52 10.14
C LYS A 47 46.34 -38.84 9.74
N LYS A 48 47.42 -39.32 10.36
CA LYS A 48 48.82 -39.16 9.93
C LYS A 48 49.10 -40.25 8.91
N ASP A 49 49.81 -39.91 7.83
CA ASP A 49 50.71 -40.86 7.17
C ASP A 49 52.00 -40.13 6.77
N ALA A 50 53.11 -40.80 7.06
CA ALA A 50 54.47 -40.30 6.97
C ALA A 50 55.06 -40.56 5.58
N LYS A 51 55.88 -39.63 5.07
CA LYS A 51 57.03 -39.96 4.21
C LYS A 51 58.14 -38.91 4.38
N ALA A 52 59.30 -39.38 4.81
CA ALA A 52 60.53 -38.61 4.98
C ALA A 52 61.41 -38.70 3.70
N PRO A 53 62.60 -38.09 3.62
CA PRO A 53 62.86 -36.92 2.75
C PRO A 53 63.89 -37.23 1.64
N SER A 54 63.83 -36.55 0.50
CA SER A 54 64.93 -36.56 -0.48
C SER A 54 65.52 -35.17 -0.68
N LYS A 55 66.85 -35.14 -0.56
CA LYS A 55 67.74 -33.99 -0.57
C LYS A 55 67.81 -33.35 -1.96
N ARG A 56 68.09 -32.05 -1.97
CA ARG A 56 68.48 -31.25 -3.14
C ARG A 56 70.01 -31.28 -3.27
N PRO A 57 70.56 -31.15 -4.50
CA PRO A 57 71.44 -30.01 -4.76
C PRO A 57 71.08 -29.28 -6.08
N ALA A 58 71.63 -28.08 -6.25
CA ALA A 58 71.11 -27.00 -7.09
C ALA A 58 71.90 -26.83 -8.44
N PRO A 59 71.90 -25.66 -9.12
CA PRO A 59 71.16 -25.41 -10.35
C PRO A 59 72.04 -24.91 -11.53
N LYS A 60 71.46 -24.68 -12.72
CA LYS A 60 71.69 -23.51 -13.62
C LYS A 60 70.92 -23.69 -14.94
N SER A 61 69.70 -23.17 -15.02
CA SER A 61 69.09 -22.78 -16.28
C SER A 61 69.19 -21.25 -16.42
N VAL A 62 69.80 -20.80 -17.52
CA VAL A 62 69.99 -19.38 -17.82
C VAL A 62 68.62 -18.77 -18.12
N LYS A 63 68.12 -17.91 -17.23
CA LYS A 63 66.82 -17.25 -17.39
C LYS A 63 66.92 -16.20 -18.50
N THR A 64 66.00 -16.23 -19.47
CA THR A 64 65.92 -15.25 -20.56
C THR A 64 65.61 -13.85 -20.02
N VAL A 65 66.07 -12.79 -20.70
CA VAL A 65 66.02 -11.39 -20.22
C VAL A 65 64.59 -10.97 -19.80
N GLY A 66 63.56 -11.43 -20.51
CA GLY A 66 62.15 -11.19 -20.17
C GLY A 66 61.63 -11.94 -18.93
N GLN A 67 62.23 -13.07 -18.56
CA GLN A 67 61.92 -13.78 -17.31
C GLN A 67 62.57 -13.07 -16.11
N VAL A 68 63.74 -12.47 -16.31
CA VAL A 68 64.45 -11.70 -15.27
C VAL A 68 63.71 -10.41 -14.93
N THR A 69 63.14 -9.71 -15.92
CA THR A 69 62.34 -8.49 -15.68
C THR A 69 61.01 -8.79 -14.97
N LYS A 70 60.32 -9.88 -15.34
CA LYS A 70 59.12 -10.35 -14.65
C LYS A 70 59.41 -10.75 -13.20
N ALA A 71 60.48 -11.53 -12.97
CA ALA A 71 60.90 -11.91 -11.63
C ALA A 71 61.30 -10.71 -10.76
N LYS A 72 61.96 -9.70 -11.34
CA LYS A 72 62.26 -8.44 -10.64
C LYS A 72 60.99 -7.67 -10.28
N ALA A 73 60.02 -7.58 -11.19
CA ALA A 73 58.75 -6.90 -10.93
C ALA A 73 57.92 -7.61 -9.84
N GLU A 74 57.92 -8.95 -9.83
CA GLU A 74 57.27 -9.76 -8.80
C GLU A 74 57.98 -9.64 -7.45
N ALA A 75 59.32 -9.66 -7.42
CA ALA A 75 60.10 -9.43 -6.21
C ALA A 75 59.87 -8.03 -5.63
N LEU A 76 59.77 -6.99 -6.47
CA LEU A 76 59.46 -5.63 -6.03
C LEU A 76 58.02 -5.49 -5.51
N LYS A 77 57.04 -6.20 -6.11
CA LYS A 77 55.66 -6.27 -5.61
C LYS A 77 55.59 -7.00 -4.26
N ALA A 78 56.29 -8.12 -4.13
CA ALA A 78 56.40 -8.87 -2.88
C ALA A 78 57.07 -8.04 -1.78
N LYS A 79 58.18 -7.35 -2.08
CA LYS A 79 58.86 -6.43 -1.15
C LYS A 79 57.93 -5.29 -0.70
N LYS A 80 57.19 -4.68 -1.63
CA LYS A 80 56.20 -3.63 -1.33
C LYS A 80 54.99 -4.15 -0.53
N ALA A 81 54.62 -5.42 -0.69
CA ALA A 81 53.54 -6.04 0.08
C ALA A 81 54.01 -6.41 1.50
N VAL A 82 55.25 -6.88 1.65
CA VAL A 82 55.87 -7.16 2.96
C VAL A 82 56.07 -5.86 3.76
N LEU A 83 56.57 -4.79 3.12
CA LEU A 83 56.74 -3.48 3.76
C LEU A 83 55.42 -2.85 4.20
N ARG A 84 54.35 -3.01 3.42
CA ARG A 84 53.01 -2.51 3.76
C ARG A 84 52.33 -3.34 4.86
N GLY A 85 52.75 -4.57 5.09
CA GLY A 85 52.21 -5.44 6.12
C GLY A 85 50.74 -5.81 5.91
N VAL A 86 50.19 -6.63 6.81
CA VAL A 86 48.84 -7.23 6.69
C VAL A 86 47.72 -6.25 7.05
N HIS A 87 48.02 -5.14 7.73
CA HIS A 87 47.04 -4.23 8.31
C HIS A 87 46.81 -2.91 7.55
N ASP A 88 47.42 -2.73 6.38
CA ASP A 88 47.50 -1.46 5.68
C ASP A 88 46.18 -0.98 5.03
N LYS A 89 45.19 -1.87 4.90
CA LYS A 89 43.88 -1.54 4.30
C LYS A 89 42.75 -1.39 5.31
N ARG A 90 43.00 -0.77 6.47
CA ARG A 90 41.91 -0.39 7.39
C ARG A 90 41.21 0.87 6.89
N GLN A 91 40.26 0.70 5.98
CA GLN A 91 39.34 1.78 5.62
C GLN A 91 38.41 2.07 6.82
N LYS A 92 38.63 3.19 7.49
CA LYS A 92 37.77 3.65 8.59
C LYS A 92 36.50 4.27 8.00
N LYS A 93 35.35 4.01 8.62
CA LYS A 93 34.09 4.67 8.24
C LYS A 93 34.16 6.15 8.66
N ILE A 94 34.45 7.02 7.70
CA ILE A 94 34.58 8.47 7.93
C ILE A 94 33.20 9.05 8.26
N ARG A 95 33.08 9.71 9.41
CA ARG A 95 31.89 10.48 9.81
C ARG A 95 32.18 11.96 9.56
N THR A 96 31.53 12.54 8.56
CA THR A 96 31.74 13.95 8.17
C THR A 96 31.02 14.96 9.08
N LYS A 97 30.14 14.49 9.97
CA LYS A 97 29.39 15.32 10.92
C LYS A 97 29.76 14.92 12.35
N VAL A 98 29.95 15.92 13.20
CA VAL A 98 30.26 15.74 14.63
C VAL A 98 29.06 15.16 15.40
N ARG A 99 27.83 15.43 14.95
CA ARG A 99 26.61 14.85 15.54
C ARG A 99 26.34 13.43 15.05
N PHE A 100 26.26 12.49 15.98
CA PHE A 100 25.78 11.14 15.72
C PHE A 100 24.27 11.14 15.39
N ARG A 101 23.89 10.51 14.28
CA ARG A 101 22.49 10.33 13.88
C ARG A 101 22.13 8.86 14.01
N ARG A 102 21.00 8.57 14.64
CA ARG A 102 20.45 7.21 14.70
C ARG A 102 20.31 6.67 13.26
N PRO A 103 20.94 5.53 12.92
CA PRO A 103 20.77 4.94 11.61
C PRO A 103 19.31 4.56 11.42
N LYS A 104 18.82 4.66 10.19
CA LYS A 104 17.47 4.20 9.86
C LYS A 104 17.46 2.67 10.01
N THR A 105 16.72 2.19 10.99
CA THR A 105 16.54 0.76 11.25
C THR A 105 15.29 0.27 10.54
N LEU A 106 15.24 -1.02 10.24
CA LEU A 106 14.02 -1.67 9.77
C LEU A 106 12.93 -1.54 10.85
N LYS A 107 11.75 -1.06 10.47
CA LYS A 107 10.55 -1.03 11.31
C LYS A 107 9.58 -2.07 10.77
N THR A 108 9.44 -3.18 11.49
CA THR A 108 8.49 -4.24 11.10
C THR A 108 7.05 -3.73 11.19
N LYS A 109 6.18 -4.25 10.31
CA LYS A 109 4.73 -4.00 10.42
C LYS A 109 4.18 -4.74 11.64
N ARG A 110 3.12 -4.20 12.26
CA ARG A 110 2.45 -4.88 13.37
C ARG A 110 1.78 -6.16 12.88
N MET A 111 2.21 -7.31 13.39
CA MET A 111 1.58 -8.63 13.18
C MET A 111 1.07 -9.14 14.54
N PRO A 112 -0.17 -8.81 14.93
CA PRO A 112 -0.72 -9.25 16.22
C PRO A 112 -0.96 -10.77 16.20
N LYS A 113 -0.70 -11.43 17.33
CA LYS A 113 -0.89 -12.89 17.48
C LYS A 113 -2.37 -13.29 17.51
N TYR A 114 -3.25 -12.39 17.96
CA TYR A 114 -4.69 -12.60 18.04
C TYR A 114 -5.42 -11.34 17.58
N PRO A 115 -6.61 -11.48 16.95
CA PRO A 115 -7.42 -10.32 16.59
C PRO A 115 -7.96 -9.65 17.86
N ARG A 116 -8.03 -8.32 17.85
CA ARG A 116 -8.57 -7.54 18.99
C ARG A 116 -10.09 -7.63 19.15
N LYS A 117 -10.78 -8.01 18.07
CA LYS A 117 -12.23 -8.22 18.02
C LYS A 117 -12.46 -9.52 17.27
N SER A 118 -13.41 -10.32 17.73
CA SER A 118 -13.77 -11.59 17.10
C SER A 118 -14.28 -11.39 15.67
N ALA A 119 -15.15 -10.39 15.46
CA ALA A 119 -15.72 -10.06 14.17
C ALA A 119 -15.57 -8.55 13.84
N PRO A 120 -15.44 -8.20 12.54
CA PRO A 120 -15.53 -6.81 12.11
C PRO A 120 -16.97 -6.28 12.27
N ARG A 121 -17.10 -4.98 12.55
CA ARG A 121 -18.39 -4.30 12.58
C ARG A 121 -18.93 -4.12 11.15
N LEU A 122 -20.21 -4.39 10.95
CA LEU A 122 -20.90 -4.07 9.70
C LEU A 122 -21.19 -2.57 9.60
N ASN A 123 -21.26 -2.05 8.38
CA ASN A 123 -21.62 -0.67 8.12
C ASN A 123 -23.14 -0.52 8.23
N LYS A 124 -23.61 0.08 9.33
CA LYS A 124 -25.04 0.40 9.54
C LYS A 124 -25.53 1.63 8.77
N PHE A 125 -24.61 2.33 8.09
CA PHE A 125 -24.90 3.58 7.39
C PHE A 125 -25.00 3.30 5.89
N ASP A 126 -26.10 2.67 5.51
CA ASP A 126 -26.45 2.26 4.16
C ASP A 126 -27.35 3.32 3.47
N GLN A 127 -27.77 3.03 2.25
CA GLN A 127 -28.53 3.93 1.40
C GLN A 127 -29.88 4.31 2.01
N TYR A 128 -30.55 3.34 2.64
CA TYR A 128 -31.83 3.53 3.33
C TYR A 128 -31.68 4.31 4.64
N ALA A 129 -30.58 4.12 5.38
CA ALA A 129 -30.31 4.95 6.56
C ALA A 129 -29.94 6.40 6.18
N ILE A 130 -29.38 6.62 4.99
CA ILE A 130 -29.02 7.97 4.50
C ILE A 130 -30.28 8.76 4.13
N ILE A 131 -31.14 8.22 3.27
CA ILE A 131 -32.35 8.91 2.77
C ILE A 131 -33.56 8.42 3.57
N LYS A 132 -34.16 9.30 4.37
CA LYS A 132 -35.26 8.91 5.26
C LYS A 132 -36.61 8.97 4.56
N HIS A 133 -36.95 10.11 3.99
CA HIS A 133 -38.18 10.31 3.24
C HIS A 133 -38.08 11.55 2.34
N PRO A 134 -38.85 11.62 1.24
CA PRO A 134 -39.02 12.85 0.48
C PRO A 134 -39.72 13.93 1.31
N LEU A 135 -39.50 15.20 0.98
CA LEU A 135 -40.15 16.33 1.61
C LEU A 135 -41.25 16.85 0.70
N THR A 136 -42.51 16.71 1.14
CA THR A 136 -43.72 16.95 0.33
C THR A 136 -44.38 18.32 0.58
N THR A 137 -43.66 19.29 1.16
CA THR A 137 -44.22 20.64 1.41
C THR A 137 -44.40 21.40 0.09
N GLU A 138 -45.32 22.36 0.06
CA GLU A 138 -45.57 23.25 -1.10
C GLU A 138 -44.29 23.86 -1.67
N SER A 139 -43.40 24.38 -0.81
CA SER A 139 -42.12 24.96 -1.23
C SER A 139 -41.18 23.95 -1.90
N ALA A 140 -41.31 22.67 -1.57
CA ALA A 140 -40.55 21.59 -2.18
C ALA A 140 -41.18 21.13 -3.49
N MET A 141 -42.51 21.08 -3.58
CA MET A 141 -43.20 20.77 -4.84
C MET A 141 -42.86 21.81 -5.92
N LYS A 142 -42.87 23.10 -5.58
CA LYS A 142 -42.41 24.18 -6.48
C LYS A 142 -40.97 23.97 -6.99
N LYS A 143 -40.10 23.41 -6.13
CA LYS A 143 -38.69 23.13 -6.48
C LYS A 143 -38.53 21.91 -7.40
N ILE A 144 -39.49 20.99 -7.41
CA ILE A 144 -39.54 19.86 -8.33
C ILE A 144 -39.89 20.38 -9.72
N GLU A 145 -40.91 21.22 -9.82
CA GLU A 145 -41.41 21.82 -11.07
C GLU A 145 -40.40 22.79 -11.70
N ASP A 146 -39.97 23.83 -10.97
CA ASP A 146 -39.23 24.95 -11.56
C ASP A 146 -37.75 24.62 -11.86
N ASN A 147 -37.15 23.75 -11.05
CA ASN A 147 -35.70 23.59 -10.99
C ASN A 147 -35.21 22.16 -11.24
N ASN A 148 -36.12 21.20 -11.48
CA ASN A 148 -35.80 19.79 -11.59
C ASN A 148 -34.98 19.31 -10.36
N THR A 149 -35.47 19.64 -9.16
CA THR A 149 -34.81 19.30 -7.90
C THR A 149 -35.71 18.53 -6.94
N LEU A 150 -35.25 17.36 -6.50
CA LEU A 150 -35.91 16.59 -5.46
C LEU A 150 -35.42 17.04 -4.08
N VAL A 151 -36.35 17.13 -3.13
CA VAL A 151 -36.03 17.52 -1.75
C VAL A 151 -36.21 16.32 -0.84
N PHE A 152 -35.13 15.95 -0.14
CA PHE A 152 -35.14 14.82 0.79
C PHE A 152 -34.82 15.25 2.21
N ILE A 153 -35.36 14.49 3.15
CA ILE A 153 -34.94 14.49 4.54
C ILE A 153 -33.92 13.37 4.72
N VAL A 154 -32.76 13.73 5.24
CA VAL A 154 -31.55 12.93 5.26
C VAL A 154 -30.98 12.88 6.67
N ASP A 155 -30.20 11.83 6.96
CA ASP A 155 -29.45 11.77 8.22
C ASP A 155 -28.42 12.91 8.37
N ILE A 156 -28.26 13.38 9.62
CA ILE A 156 -27.35 14.48 9.98
C ILE A 156 -25.89 14.12 9.65
N LYS A 157 -25.51 12.85 9.71
CA LYS A 157 -24.14 12.38 9.44
C LYS A 157 -23.86 12.19 7.94
N ALA A 158 -24.87 12.34 7.07
CA ALA A 158 -24.71 12.14 5.64
C ALA A 158 -23.95 13.30 4.98
N ASN A 159 -22.96 12.96 4.16
CA ASN A 159 -22.21 13.93 3.34
C ASN A 159 -22.81 13.98 1.93
N LYS A 160 -22.64 15.10 1.23
CA LYS A 160 -23.17 15.31 -0.15
C LYS A 160 -22.82 14.17 -1.13
N PRO A 161 -21.58 13.62 -1.18
CA PRO A 161 -21.28 12.50 -2.07
C PRO A 161 -22.05 11.23 -1.71
N LYS A 162 -22.26 10.97 -0.42
CA LYS A 162 -23.03 9.80 0.05
C LYS A 162 -24.49 9.91 -0.36
N ILE A 163 -25.08 11.10 -0.24
CA ILE A 163 -26.45 11.38 -0.68
C ILE A 163 -26.58 11.15 -2.18
N LYS A 164 -25.64 11.69 -2.98
CA LYS A 164 -25.60 11.47 -4.43
C LYS A 164 -25.56 9.99 -4.80
N MET A 165 -24.71 9.20 -4.12
CA MET A 165 -24.63 7.75 -4.35
C MET A 165 -25.89 7.00 -3.90
N ALA A 166 -26.53 7.42 -2.79
CA ALA A 166 -27.75 6.80 -2.29
C ALA A 166 -28.92 7.03 -3.24
N VAL A 167 -29.15 8.28 -3.68
CA VAL A 167 -30.20 8.63 -4.65
C VAL A 167 -29.99 7.86 -5.96
N LYS A 168 -28.75 7.81 -6.47
CA LYS A 168 -28.43 7.10 -7.70
C LYS A 168 -28.71 5.60 -7.62
N LYS A 169 -28.55 4.97 -6.45
CA LYS A 169 -28.76 3.53 -6.27
C LYS A 169 -30.19 3.14 -5.93
N LEU A 170 -30.93 4.01 -5.24
CA LEU A 170 -32.29 3.68 -4.79
C LEU A 170 -33.33 3.93 -5.88
N TYR A 171 -33.09 4.92 -6.72
CA TYR A 171 -34.06 5.37 -7.71
C TYR A 171 -33.50 5.32 -9.14
N ASP A 172 -32.26 4.84 -9.31
CA ASP A 172 -31.57 4.72 -10.60
C ASP A 172 -31.46 6.04 -11.40
N ILE A 173 -31.35 7.17 -10.67
CA ILE A 173 -31.30 8.51 -11.25
C ILE A 173 -29.88 9.07 -11.26
N GLU A 174 -29.54 9.82 -12.31
CA GLU A 174 -28.33 10.63 -12.31
C GLU A 174 -28.52 11.99 -11.64
N VAL A 175 -27.65 12.30 -10.68
CA VAL A 175 -27.69 13.55 -9.91
C VAL A 175 -26.63 14.50 -10.42
N ALA A 176 -27.02 15.71 -10.82
CA ALA A 176 -26.09 16.77 -11.15
C ALA A 176 -25.37 17.29 -9.90
N LYS A 177 -26.13 17.83 -8.93
CA LYS A 177 -25.60 18.50 -7.73
C LYS A 177 -26.46 18.26 -6.50
N VAL A 178 -25.83 18.24 -5.32
CA VAL A 178 -26.52 18.16 -4.03
C VAL A 178 -26.16 19.35 -3.15
N ASN A 179 -27.19 20.04 -2.67
CA ASN A 179 -27.10 21.08 -1.66
C ASN A 179 -27.77 20.58 -0.37
N THR A 180 -27.27 20.99 0.80
CA THR A 180 -27.79 20.51 2.08
C THR A 180 -27.85 21.64 3.09
N LEU A 181 -28.86 21.64 3.95
CA LEU A 181 -28.99 22.48 5.13
C LEU A 181 -29.44 21.64 6.32
N ILE A 182 -29.22 22.12 7.53
CA ILE A 182 -29.79 21.55 8.74
C ILE A 182 -31.01 22.41 9.10
N ARG A 183 -32.17 21.78 9.30
CA ARG A 183 -33.38 22.45 9.78
C ARG A 183 -33.28 22.70 11.30
N PRO A 184 -34.01 23.69 11.83
CA PRO A 184 -34.10 23.89 13.28
C PRO A 184 -34.62 22.64 14.01
N ASP A 185 -35.42 21.80 13.34
CA ASP A 185 -35.92 20.50 13.83
C ASP A 185 -34.81 19.44 14.05
N GLY A 186 -33.55 19.79 13.78
CA GLY A 186 -32.40 18.90 13.92
C GLY A 186 -32.24 17.91 12.75
N GLN A 187 -33.11 17.93 11.73
CA GLN A 187 -33.00 17.05 10.57
C GLN A 187 -32.28 17.73 9.40
N LYS A 188 -31.49 16.97 8.62
CA LYS A 188 -30.84 17.51 7.42
C LYS A 188 -31.80 17.50 6.24
N LYS A 189 -31.98 18.65 5.59
CA LYS A 189 -32.69 18.79 4.31
C LYS A 189 -31.67 18.78 3.18
N ALA A 190 -31.93 18.02 2.13
CA ALA A 190 -31.08 17.93 0.95
C ALA A 190 -31.87 18.31 -0.30
N TYR A 191 -31.37 19.29 -1.04
CA TYR A 191 -31.82 19.63 -2.38
C TYR A 191 -30.94 18.87 -3.39
N VAL A 192 -31.56 18.01 -4.17
CA VAL A 192 -30.89 17.11 -5.12
C VAL A 192 -31.33 17.52 -6.51
N ARG A 193 -30.43 18.18 -7.25
CA ARG A 193 -30.67 18.54 -8.65
C ARG A 193 -30.34 17.35 -9.53
N LEU A 194 -31.31 16.94 -10.34
CA LEU A 194 -31.15 15.83 -11.27
C LEU A 194 -30.37 16.26 -12.52
N ALA A 195 -29.87 15.28 -13.27
CA ALA A 195 -29.41 15.51 -14.63
C ALA A 195 -30.60 15.92 -15.53
N PRO A 196 -30.38 16.72 -16.58
CA PRO A 196 -31.45 17.18 -17.46
C PRO A 196 -32.16 16.04 -18.20
N ASP A 197 -31.53 14.87 -18.29
CA ASP A 197 -32.08 13.68 -18.95
C ASP A 197 -33.21 13.01 -18.14
N TYR A 198 -33.37 13.38 -16.86
CA TYR A 198 -34.40 12.84 -15.98
C TYR A 198 -35.34 13.96 -15.54
N ASP A 199 -36.65 13.71 -15.61
CA ASP A 199 -37.66 14.61 -15.09
C ASP A 199 -37.96 14.32 -13.61
N ALA A 200 -37.81 15.33 -12.75
CA ALA A 200 -38.11 15.21 -11.33
C ALA A 200 -39.58 14.95 -11.04
N LEU A 201 -40.52 15.34 -11.90
CA LEU A 201 -41.95 15.12 -11.67
C LEU A 201 -42.31 13.62 -11.76
N ASP A 202 -41.88 12.95 -12.84
CA ASP A 202 -42.10 11.51 -13.01
C ASP A 202 -41.42 10.70 -11.88
N VAL A 203 -40.19 11.07 -11.55
CA VAL A 203 -39.47 10.45 -10.44
C VAL A 203 -40.17 10.70 -9.10
N ALA A 204 -40.65 11.91 -8.85
CA ALA A 204 -41.35 12.23 -7.61
C ALA A 204 -42.60 11.37 -7.45
N ASN A 205 -43.38 11.16 -8.50
CA ASN A 205 -44.56 10.29 -8.49
C ASN A 205 -44.20 8.83 -8.17
N LYS A 206 -43.08 8.33 -8.73
CA LYS A 206 -42.56 6.99 -8.40
C LYS A 206 -42.13 6.89 -6.94
N VAL A 207 -41.46 7.92 -6.42
CA VAL A 207 -40.97 7.95 -5.04
C VAL A 207 -42.11 8.09 -4.03
N THR A 208 -43.08 8.97 -4.30
CA THR A 208 -44.24 9.17 -3.43
C THR A 208 -45.13 7.94 -3.38
N ALA A 209 -45.41 7.31 -4.54
CA ALA A 209 -46.14 6.05 -4.59
C ALA A 209 -45.41 4.93 -3.84
N SER A 210 -44.09 4.78 -4.05
CA SER A 210 -43.30 3.74 -3.38
C SER A 210 -43.24 3.90 -1.86
N PHE A 211 -43.14 5.13 -1.35
CA PHE A 211 -43.14 5.39 0.09
C PHE A 211 -44.54 5.28 0.73
N LEU A 212 -45.62 5.59 0.00
CA LEU A 212 -46.99 5.40 0.48
C LEU A 212 -47.37 3.92 0.57
N ILE A 213 -46.94 3.11 -0.41
CA ILE A 213 -47.26 1.68 -0.47
C ILE A 213 -46.41 0.88 0.53
N GLY A 214 -45.15 1.28 0.75
CA GLY A 214 -44.22 0.58 1.66
C GLY A 214 -44.31 0.95 3.13
N ILE A 215 -45.32 1.73 3.55
CA ILE A 215 -45.64 2.02 4.96
C ILE A 215 -46.75 1.06 5.50
N ILE A 216 -47.27 0.16 4.67
CA ILE A 216 -48.06 -1.03 5.07
C ILE A 216 -47.15 -2.26 4.99
#